data_AF-A0A7Y2DYK6-F1
#
_entry.id   AF-A0A7Y2DYK6-F1
#
_cell.length_a   1.000
_cell.length_b   1.000
_cell.length_c   1.000
_cell.angle_alpha   90.00
_cell.angle_beta   90.00
_cell.angle_gamma   90.00
#
_symmetry.space_group_name_H-M   'P 1'
#
loop_
_entity.id
_entity.type
_entity.pdbx_description
1 polymer ?
#
loop_
_entity_poly.entity_id
_entity_poly.type
_entity_poly.pdbx_seq_one_letter_code
_entity_poly.pdbx_strand_id
1 'polypeptide(L)'
;MIFLILAGLIVYGEMDETIVADYVRDEGLKSAKQDFQGTPVDQKGRFVNIEYPFLPSFVNLMRWKLGGNPQAQEKKNDKSPLKIFDPTGFFNGENDGIIWLGHASVLIRLEGKTILIDPVFGNPSFIDRYFELPSPLGKIKNVDYVLTSHDHRDHLDEPTIRAIAEKFPDAKFLAGIGSEDVLYEWTGRKNRVKTAGWYEQFAIDDEDVRITFVPVRHWSRRWINDTNRRLWGGYIIQGGGKTFYHGGDSGYGNHYAEMGEVFGEIDYFIIGIGSYAPRWFMKPNHNNPEDAWKAFKDSKAKYLVPMHYATFNMTDEPPSEPLRRLKRVSEKKGEADKVRALQIYESLVTSK
;
A
#
# COMPACT_ATOMS: atom_id res chain seq x y z
N MET A 1 14.87 -18.97 -6.77
CA MET A 1 15.00 -17.92 -5.74
C MET A 1 16.26 -18.05 -4.90
N ILE A 2 16.64 -19.24 -4.42
CA ILE A 2 17.88 -19.42 -3.63
C ILE A 2 19.13 -18.88 -4.38
N PHE A 3 19.31 -19.19 -5.67
CA PHE A 3 20.52 -18.80 -6.43
C PHE A 3 20.68 -17.30 -6.78
N LEU A 4 19.61 -16.56 -7.08
CA LEU A 4 19.71 -15.11 -7.39
C LEU A 4 19.69 -14.24 -6.12
N ILE A 5 19.08 -14.73 -5.03
CA ILE A 5 19.22 -14.16 -3.68
C ILE A 5 20.65 -14.40 -3.15
N LEU A 6 21.24 -15.57 -3.41
CA LEU A 6 22.59 -15.95 -2.95
C LEU A 6 23.72 -15.03 -3.42
N ALA A 7 23.72 -14.58 -4.67
CA ALA A 7 24.82 -13.74 -5.19
C ALA A 7 24.75 -12.29 -4.69
N GLY A 8 23.54 -11.81 -4.36
CA GLY A 8 23.31 -10.42 -4.00
C GLY A 8 23.48 -10.08 -2.52
N LEU A 9 23.49 -11.08 -1.65
CA LEU A 9 23.57 -10.90 -0.20
C LEU A 9 24.98 -11.04 0.36
N ILE A 10 25.94 -11.43 -0.49
CA ILE A 10 27.38 -11.46 -0.16
C ILE A 10 27.98 -10.03 -0.15
N VAL A 11 27.28 -9.02 -0.71
CA VAL A 11 27.84 -7.66 -0.89
C VAL A 11 27.51 -6.70 0.26
N TYR A 12 26.60 -7.03 1.18
CA TYR A 12 26.33 -6.19 2.35
C TYR A 12 26.97 -6.81 3.59
N GLY A 13 28.25 -6.46 3.79
CA GLY A 13 28.95 -6.70 5.03
C GLY A 13 28.26 -6.01 6.21
N GLU A 14 28.37 -6.64 7.37
CA GLU A 14 28.07 -6.07 8.68
C GLU A 14 28.60 -4.62 8.77
N MET A 15 27.82 -3.70 9.36
CA MET A 15 28.08 -2.26 9.61
C MET A 15 27.38 -1.22 8.71
N ASP A 16 26.29 -1.54 8.01
CA ASP A 16 25.44 -0.50 7.40
C ASP A 16 24.37 -0.04 8.41
N GLU A 17 24.65 1.03 9.16
CA GLU A 17 23.68 1.64 10.07
C GLU A 17 22.77 2.61 9.32
N THR A 18 21.47 2.57 9.61
CA THR A 18 20.49 3.52 9.05
C THR A 18 20.47 4.79 9.89
N ILE A 19 21.50 5.61 9.71
CA ILE A 19 21.62 6.93 10.33
C ILE A 19 21.08 7.96 9.33
N VAL A 20 20.10 8.76 9.75
CA VAL A 20 19.61 9.89 8.96
C VAL A 20 20.77 10.87 8.76
N ALA A 21 21.08 11.15 7.51
CA ALA A 21 22.17 12.04 7.11
C ALA A 21 21.66 13.34 6.49
N ASP A 22 20.53 13.28 5.76
CA ASP A 22 19.95 14.43 5.07
C ASP A 22 18.43 14.26 4.89
N TYR A 23 17.77 15.27 4.33
CA TYR A 23 16.34 15.29 4.02
C TYR A 23 16.10 15.71 2.57
N VAL A 24 15.27 14.96 1.86
CA VAL A 24 14.88 15.22 0.47
C VAL A 24 13.44 15.74 0.42
N ARG A 25 13.21 16.78 -0.37
CA ARG A 25 11.89 17.37 -0.63
C ARG A 25 11.89 18.05 -2.00
N ASP A 26 10.72 18.20 -2.61
CA ASP A 26 10.55 19.04 -3.80
C ASP A 26 10.08 20.44 -3.37
N GLU A 27 10.95 21.43 -3.47
CA GLU A 27 10.65 22.80 -3.05
C GLU A 27 9.51 23.46 -3.86
N GLY A 28 9.13 22.88 -5.01
CA GLY A 28 7.99 23.30 -5.80
C GLY A 28 6.64 22.74 -5.30
N LEU A 29 6.65 21.77 -4.39
CA LEU A 29 5.44 21.15 -3.85
C LEU A 29 5.05 21.77 -2.50
N LYS A 30 3.74 21.83 -2.25
CA LYS A 30 3.20 22.27 -0.98
C LYS A 30 3.32 21.14 0.05
N SER A 31 3.89 21.42 1.21
CA SER A 31 3.84 20.49 2.35
C SER A 31 2.55 20.66 3.16
N ALA A 32 1.94 19.56 3.55
CA ALA A 32 0.78 19.50 4.44
C ALA A 32 1.18 19.57 5.92
N LYS A 33 2.41 19.18 6.28
CA LYS A 33 2.90 19.21 7.66
C LYS A 33 3.82 20.42 7.84
N GLN A 34 3.41 21.33 8.73
CA GLN A 34 4.20 22.50 9.08
C GLN A 34 5.56 22.08 9.65
N ASP A 35 6.61 22.80 9.29
CA ASP A 35 8.00 22.58 9.76
C ASP A 35 8.56 21.17 9.48
N PHE A 36 7.96 20.42 8.55
CA PHE A 36 8.52 19.15 8.10
C PHE A 36 9.80 19.38 7.28
N GLN A 37 10.92 18.83 7.77
CA GLN A 37 12.24 19.03 7.16
C GLN A 37 12.35 18.40 5.76
N GLY A 38 11.60 17.32 5.50
CA GLY A 38 11.64 16.53 4.28
C GLY A 38 11.69 15.04 4.58
N THR A 39 11.72 14.21 3.56
CA THR A 39 11.86 12.76 3.71
C THR A 39 13.31 12.41 4.04
N PRO A 40 13.58 11.70 5.16
CA PRO A 40 14.94 11.39 5.58
C PRO A 40 15.63 10.37 4.66
N VAL A 41 16.91 10.61 4.42
CA VAL A 41 17.82 9.70 3.70
C VAL A 41 19.09 9.45 4.50
N ASP A 42 19.74 8.32 4.27
CA ASP A 42 21.04 8.01 4.85
C ASP A 42 22.20 8.57 4.02
N GLN A 43 23.43 8.30 4.47
CA GLN A 43 24.67 8.77 3.81
C GLN A 43 24.85 8.28 2.36
N LYS A 44 24.08 7.26 1.94
CA LYS A 44 24.10 6.69 0.59
C LYS A 44 22.90 7.16 -0.24
N GLY A 45 22.11 8.10 0.28
CA GLY A 45 20.88 8.58 -0.36
C GLY A 45 19.74 7.57 -0.34
N ARG A 46 19.79 6.54 0.51
CA ARG A 46 18.67 5.60 0.67
C ARG A 46 17.67 6.18 1.64
N PHE A 47 16.39 6.06 1.32
CA PHE A 47 15.32 6.48 2.21
C PHE A 47 15.33 5.69 3.52
N VAL A 48 14.90 6.35 4.61
CA VAL A 48 14.86 5.79 5.95
C VAL A 48 13.48 6.06 6.57
N ASN A 49 13.00 5.18 7.44
CA ASN A 49 11.79 5.47 8.22
C ASN A 49 12.03 6.63 9.20
N ILE A 50 11.02 7.47 9.43
CA ILE A 50 11.06 8.53 10.47
C ILE A 50 11.33 7.91 11.85
N GLU A 51 10.65 6.81 12.14
CA GLU A 51 10.80 6.05 13.38
C GLU A 51 11.19 4.62 13.06
N TYR A 52 11.99 4.02 13.94
CA TYR A 52 12.43 2.63 13.82
C TYR A 52 13.08 2.32 12.46
N PRO A 53 14.24 2.92 12.16
CA PRO A 53 14.99 2.61 10.95
C PRO A 53 15.12 1.10 10.73
N PHE A 54 14.93 0.66 9.48
CA PHE A 54 14.86 -0.75 9.14
C PHE A 54 15.66 -1.04 7.86
N LEU A 55 16.44 -2.12 7.91
CA LEU A 55 17.02 -2.77 6.75
C LEU A 55 16.67 -4.27 6.75
N PRO A 56 16.30 -4.84 5.59
CA PRO A 56 16.09 -6.28 5.47
C PRO A 56 17.35 -7.07 5.84
N SER A 57 17.19 -8.08 6.71
CA SER A 57 18.28 -8.97 7.11
C SER A 57 18.16 -10.34 6.44
N PHE A 58 19.21 -10.75 5.72
CA PHE A 58 19.27 -12.07 5.07
C PHE A 58 19.23 -13.22 6.07
N VAL A 59 19.99 -13.09 7.16
CA VAL A 59 20.07 -14.12 8.20
C VAL A 59 18.69 -14.36 8.80
N ASN A 60 17.96 -13.27 9.08
CA ASN A 60 16.59 -13.37 9.57
C ASN A 60 15.63 -13.96 8.52
N LEU A 61 15.77 -13.60 7.24
CA LEU A 61 14.98 -14.22 6.17
C LEU A 61 15.21 -15.73 6.08
N MET A 62 16.47 -16.17 6.11
CA MET A 62 16.81 -17.59 6.09
C MET A 62 16.33 -18.32 7.33
N ARG A 63 16.48 -17.72 8.52
CA ARG A 63 15.94 -18.24 9.78
C ARG A 63 14.43 -18.46 9.70
N TRP A 64 13.70 -17.54 9.07
CA TRP A 64 12.27 -17.72 8.85
C TRP A 64 12.00 -18.85 7.85
N LYS A 65 12.60 -18.83 6.66
CA LYS A 65 12.32 -19.84 5.61
C LYS A 65 12.72 -21.27 5.97
N LEU A 66 13.74 -21.44 6.82
CA LEU A 66 14.15 -22.74 7.36
C LEU A 66 13.42 -23.10 8.65
N GLY A 67 12.74 -22.12 9.27
CA GLY A 67 11.89 -22.35 10.42
C GLY A 67 10.60 -23.07 10.02
N GLY A 68 10.02 -23.81 10.96
CA GLY A 68 8.67 -24.34 10.78
C GLY A 68 7.62 -23.24 10.91
N ASN A 69 6.56 -23.32 10.11
CA ASN A 69 5.36 -22.50 10.30
C ASN A 69 4.42 -23.18 11.32
N PRO A 70 4.22 -22.62 12.52
CA PRO A 70 3.33 -23.19 13.54
C PRO A 70 1.87 -23.37 13.09
N GLN A 71 1.43 -22.58 12.10
CA GLN A 71 0.08 -22.60 11.54
C GLN A 71 0.00 -23.29 10.17
N ALA A 72 1.04 -24.04 9.75
CA ALA A 72 1.09 -24.67 8.43
C ALA A 72 -0.15 -25.51 8.11
N GLN A 73 -0.62 -26.30 9.07
CA GLN A 73 -1.79 -27.16 8.88
C GLN A 73 -3.09 -26.37 8.78
N GLU A 74 -3.28 -25.34 9.63
CA GLU A 74 -4.44 -24.45 9.55
C GLU A 74 -4.46 -23.72 8.20
N LYS A 75 -3.33 -23.13 7.82
CA LYS A 75 -3.18 -22.42 6.54
C LYS A 75 -3.44 -23.30 5.34
N LYS A 76 -2.95 -24.55 5.34
CA LYS A 76 -3.20 -25.51 4.25
C LYS A 76 -4.69 -25.85 4.11
N ASN A 77 -5.40 -25.94 5.23
CA ASN A 77 -6.82 -26.30 5.29
C ASN A 77 -7.75 -25.10 5.09
N ASP A 78 -7.25 -23.89 5.27
CA ASP A 78 -8.00 -22.67 5.03
C ASP A 78 -8.18 -22.44 3.53
N LYS A 79 -9.32 -22.90 3.03
CA LYS A 79 -9.73 -22.75 1.63
C LYS A 79 -10.62 -21.55 1.40
N SER A 80 -11.00 -20.80 2.45
CA SER A 80 -12.08 -19.79 2.36
C SER A 80 -11.73 -18.74 1.30
N PRO A 81 -12.31 -18.84 0.09
CA PRO A 81 -12.07 -17.82 -0.90
C PRO A 81 -12.94 -16.63 -0.53
N LEU A 82 -12.39 -15.43 -0.69
CA LEU A 82 -13.20 -14.23 -0.69
C LEU A 82 -14.28 -14.36 -1.76
N LYS A 83 -15.49 -13.85 -1.48
CA LYS A 83 -16.53 -13.80 -2.52
C LYS A 83 -16.09 -12.82 -3.61
N ILE A 84 -16.41 -13.14 -4.86
CA ILE A 84 -16.12 -12.28 -6.02
C ILE A 84 -17.47 -11.76 -6.53
N PHE A 85 -17.62 -10.43 -6.54
CA PHE A 85 -18.80 -9.74 -7.06
C PHE A 85 -18.60 -9.28 -8.51
N ASP A 86 -19.67 -8.89 -9.20
CA ASP A 86 -19.55 -8.23 -10.50
C ASP A 86 -19.37 -6.71 -10.32
N PRO A 87 -18.22 -6.13 -10.70
CA PRO A 87 -17.96 -4.71 -10.50
C PRO A 87 -18.66 -3.78 -11.51
N THR A 88 -19.36 -4.34 -12.51
CA THR A 88 -19.91 -3.59 -13.66
C THR A 88 -20.77 -2.41 -13.24
N GLY A 89 -21.62 -2.56 -12.21
CA GLY A 89 -22.48 -1.48 -11.72
C GLY A 89 -21.70 -0.27 -11.22
N PHE A 90 -20.64 -0.49 -10.45
CA PHE A 90 -19.79 0.58 -9.92
C PHE A 90 -18.96 1.24 -11.03
N PHE A 91 -18.38 0.44 -11.93
CA PHE A 91 -17.58 0.97 -13.06
C PHE A 91 -18.41 1.76 -14.07
N ASN A 92 -19.70 1.44 -14.21
CA ASN A 92 -20.60 2.15 -15.10
C ASN A 92 -21.30 3.35 -14.46
N GLY A 93 -21.36 3.40 -13.13
CA GLY A 93 -21.99 4.47 -12.37
C GLY A 93 -21.08 5.68 -12.16
N GLU A 94 -21.66 6.72 -11.57
CA GLU A 94 -21.01 8.01 -11.27
C GLU A 94 -20.88 8.26 -9.76
N ASN A 95 -21.34 7.33 -8.93
CA ASN A 95 -21.29 7.48 -7.50
C ASN A 95 -19.84 7.42 -7.00
N ASP A 96 -19.52 8.34 -6.10
CA ASP A 96 -18.30 8.29 -5.31
C ASP A 96 -18.32 7.07 -4.39
N GLY A 97 -17.13 6.52 -4.14
CA GLY A 97 -17.05 5.25 -3.46
C GLY A 97 -15.69 4.58 -3.54
N ILE A 98 -15.61 3.44 -2.87
CA ILE A 98 -14.45 2.55 -2.86
C ILE A 98 -14.88 1.23 -3.48
N ILE A 99 -14.04 0.64 -4.33
CA ILE A 99 -14.17 -0.76 -4.72
C ILE A 99 -12.86 -1.48 -4.45
N TRP A 100 -12.93 -2.62 -3.76
CA TRP A 100 -11.75 -3.43 -3.48
C TRP A 100 -11.49 -4.39 -4.63
N LEU A 101 -10.33 -4.26 -5.27
CA LEU A 101 -9.93 -5.08 -6.42
C LEU A 101 -9.06 -6.27 -6.02
N GLY A 102 -8.85 -6.49 -4.72
CA GLY A 102 -8.04 -7.55 -4.16
C GLY A 102 -6.65 -7.09 -3.73
N HIS A 103 -6.07 -7.80 -2.77
CA HIS A 103 -4.81 -7.44 -2.12
C HIS A 103 -4.80 -5.97 -1.64
N ALA A 104 -3.86 -5.14 -2.09
CA ALA A 104 -3.81 -3.70 -1.85
C ALA A 104 -4.47 -2.87 -2.97
N SER A 105 -4.93 -3.51 -4.04
CA SER A 105 -5.53 -2.85 -5.19
C SER A 105 -6.90 -2.30 -4.83
N VAL A 106 -7.02 -0.98 -4.87
CA VAL A 106 -8.25 -0.26 -4.55
C VAL A 106 -8.51 0.75 -5.64
N LEU A 107 -9.78 0.87 -6.05
CA LEU A 107 -10.22 1.99 -6.88
C LEU A 107 -11.14 2.87 -6.06
N ILE A 108 -10.85 4.17 -6.05
CA ILE A 108 -11.65 5.21 -5.40
C ILE A 108 -12.25 6.08 -6.51
N ARG A 109 -13.55 6.34 -6.42
CA ARG A 109 -14.19 7.44 -7.16
C ARG A 109 -14.47 8.58 -6.19
N LEU A 110 -14.00 9.78 -6.55
CA LEU A 110 -14.18 10.98 -5.74
C LEU A 110 -14.27 12.20 -6.65
N GLU A 111 -15.33 12.99 -6.51
CA GLU A 111 -15.57 14.18 -7.34
C GLU A 111 -15.45 13.86 -8.85
N GLY A 112 -15.99 12.71 -9.26
CA GLY A 112 -15.94 12.24 -10.65
C GLY A 112 -14.59 11.72 -11.14
N LYS A 113 -13.52 11.78 -10.32
CA LYS A 113 -12.20 11.23 -10.65
C LYS A 113 -12.11 9.77 -10.29
N THR A 114 -11.56 8.96 -11.18
CA THR A 114 -11.25 7.55 -10.93
C THR A 114 -9.76 7.40 -10.58
N ILE A 115 -9.50 7.02 -9.32
CA ILE A 115 -8.17 6.89 -8.73
C ILE A 115 -7.92 5.41 -8.46
N LEU A 116 -6.88 4.85 -9.07
CA LEU A 116 -6.48 3.45 -8.90
C LEU A 116 -5.19 3.36 -8.10
N ILE A 117 -5.20 2.65 -6.98
CA ILE A 117 -4.08 2.56 -6.04
C ILE A 117 -3.56 1.13 -6.01
N ASP A 118 -2.24 0.97 -6.12
CA ASP A 118 -1.50 -0.31 -6.10
C ASP A 118 -2.11 -1.40 -7.00
N PRO A 119 -2.36 -1.14 -8.30
CA PRO A 119 -3.05 -2.10 -9.14
C PRO A 119 -2.19 -3.31 -9.48
N VAL A 120 -2.68 -4.49 -9.13
CA VAL A 120 -2.09 -5.79 -9.47
C VAL A 120 -3.19 -6.74 -9.95
N PHE A 121 -3.37 -6.79 -11.27
CA PHE A 121 -4.44 -7.56 -11.91
C PHE A 121 -3.99 -8.93 -12.42
N GLY A 122 -2.69 -9.17 -12.47
CA GLY A 122 -2.09 -10.45 -12.83
C GLY A 122 -1.56 -11.22 -11.62
N ASN A 123 -0.67 -12.18 -11.89
CA ASN A 123 0.13 -12.83 -10.86
C ASN A 123 1.55 -12.26 -10.93
N PRO A 124 1.97 -11.47 -9.93
CA PRO A 124 3.33 -10.96 -9.88
C PRO A 124 4.32 -12.12 -9.87
N SER A 125 5.49 -11.90 -10.48
CA SER A 125 6.53 -12.93 -10.49
C SER A 125 6.90 -13.37 -9.07
N PHE A 126 6.97 -14.69 -8.86
CA PHE A 126 7.36 -15.34 -7.61
C PHE A 126 6.39 -15.20 -6.43
N ILE A 127 5.17 -14.71 -6.66
CA ILE A 127 4.15 -14.57 -5.62
C ILE A 127 2.93 -15.40 -6.03
N ASP A 128 2.64 -16.43 -5.24
CA ASP A 128 1.49 -17.29 -5.48
C ASP A 128 0.20 -16.63 -5.00
N ARG A 129 -0.85 -16.70 -5.82
CA ARG A 129 -2.21 -16.27 -5.48
C ARG A 129 -3.02 -17.44 -4.93
N TYR A 130 -3.87 -17.20 -3.93
CA TYR A 130 -4.71 -18.25 -3.34
C TYR A 130 -5.85 -18.73 -4.26
N PHE A 131 -6.31 -17.87 -5.17
CA PHE A 131 -7.39 -18.17 -6.12
C PHE A 131 -7.20 -17.35 -7.39
N GLU A 132 -7.74 -17.79 -8.52
CA GLU A 132 -7.72 -16.99 -9.75
C GLU A 132 -8.65 -15.78 -9.64
N LEU A 133 -8.14 -14.61 -10.04
CA LEU A 133 -8.91 -13.37 -10.05
C LEU A 133 -8.91 -12.79 -11.48
N PRO A 134 -10.06 -12.69 -12.16
CA PRO A 134 -10.10 -12.14 -13.50
C PRO A 134 -9.79 -10.64 -13.47
N SER A 135 -8.89 -10.17 -14.33
CA SER A 135 -8.53 -8.75 -14.40
C SER A 135 -9.77 -7.86 -14.60
N PRO A 136 -9.98 -6.82 -13.76
CA PRO A 136 -11.09 -5.89 -13.94
C PRO A 136 -10.81 -4.86 -15.04
N LEU A 137 -9.57 -4.78 -15.54
CA LEU A 137 -9.10 -3.71 -16.42
C LEU A 137 -9.99 -3.52 -17.64
N GLY A 138 -10.49 -4.60 -18.26
CA GLY A 138 -11.39 -4.53 -19.41
C GLY A 138 -12.68 -3.75 -19.14
N LYS A 139 -13.20 -3.82 -17.90
CA LYS A 139 -14.46 -3.18 -17.49
C LYS A 139 -14.29 -1.74 -16.97
N ILE A 140 -13.09 -1.34 -16.58
CA ILE A 140 -12.81 0.04 -16.13
C ILE A 140 -12.90 0.99 -17.32
N LYS A 141 -13.72 2.04 -17.22
CA LYS A 141 -13.98 2.99 -18.31
C LYS A 141 -12.96 4.11 -18.44
N ASN A 142 -12.52 4.64 -17.30
CA ASN A 142 -11.54 5.71 -17.21
C ASN A 142 -10.65 5.50 -15.98
N VAL A 143 -9.46 6.07 -16.01
CA VAL A 143 -8.57 6.22 -14.87
C VAL A 143 -7.88 7.57 -15.02
N ASP A 144 -8.08 8.45 -14.05
CA ASP A 144 -7.45 9.77 -14.03
C ASP A 144 -6.07 9.69 -13.36
N TYR A 145 -5.98 8.91 -12.28
CA TYR A 145 -4.79 8.78 -11.45
C TYR A 145 -4.47 7.33 -11.15
N VAL A 146 -3.20 6.96 -11.29
CA VAL A 146 -2.65 5.67 -10.85
C VAL A 146 -1.63 5.96 -9.75
N LEU A 147 -1.87 5.46 -8.55
CA LEU A 147 -1.06 5.69 -7.37
C LEU A 147 -0.30 4.41 -7.01
N THR A 148 0.97 4.56 -6.61
CA THR A 148 1.80 3.44 -6.16
C THR A 148 2.42 3.75 -4.80
N SER A 149 2.09 2.97 -3.78
CA SER A 149 2.58 3.16 -2.42
C SER A 149 4.07 2.87 -2.30
N HIS A 150 4.55 1.80 -2.95
CA HIS A 150 5.96 1.40 -2.96
C HIS A 150 6.24 0.38 -4.08
N ASP A 151 7.52 0.05 -4.26
CA ASP A 151 7.97 -0.69 -5.44
C ASP A 151 7.98 -2.22 -5.29
N HIS A 152 7.40 -2.81 -4.25
CA HIS A 152 7.29 -4.28 -4.17
C HIS A 152 6.36 -4.85 -5.24
N ARG A 153 6.58 -6.11 -5.61
CA ARG A 153 5.94 -6.75 -6.78
C ARG A 153 4.42 -6.92 -6.62
N ASP A 154 3.93 -7.01 -5.39
CA ASP A 154 2.51 -7.11 -5.06
C ASP A 154 1.79 -5.75 -4.94
N HIS A 155 2.52 -4.63 -5.10
CA HIS A 155 1.95 -3.27 -5.16
C HIS A 155 2.25 -2.56 -6.49
N LEU A 156 3.36 -2.93 -7.13
CA LEU A 156 3.83 -2.38 -8.39
C LEU A 156 4.17 -3.52 -9.37
N ASP A 157 3.17 -3.91 -10.16
CA ASP A 157 3.25 -5.03 -11.12
C ASP A 157 3.43 -4.52 -12.56
N GLU A 158 4.56 -4.87 -13.20
CA GLU A 158 4.92 -4.37 -14.53
C GLU A 158 3.87 -4.67 -15.61
N PRO A 159 3.38 -5.93 -15.78
CA PRO A 159 2.33 -6.22 -16.74
C PRO A 159 1.07 -5.38 -16.53
N THR A 160 0.65 -5.20 -15.26
CA THR A 160 -0.53 -4.40 -14.92
C THR A 160 -0.32 -2.92 -15.28
N ILE A 161 0.83 -2.33 -14.92
CA ILE A 161 1.14 -0.93 -15.22
C ILE A 161 1.22 -0.68 -16.73
N ARG A 162 1.87 -1.57 -17.50
CA ARG A 162 1.94 -1.46 -18.96
C ARG A 162 0.55 -1.49 -19.60
N ALA A 163 -0.30 -2.41 -19.17
CA ALA A 163 -1.67 -2.54 -19.69
C ALA A 163 -2.55 -1.34 -19.34
N ILE A 164 -2.39 -0.76 -18.14
CA ILE A 164 -3.09 0.47 -17.73
C ILE A 164 -2.62 1.66 -18.57
N ALA A 165 -1.30 1.83 -18.73
CA ALA A 165 -0.72 2.91 -19.53
C ALA A 165 -1.16 2.85 -21.01
N GLU A 166 -1.25 1.65 -21.57
CA GLU A 166 -1.76 1.45 -22.93
C GLU A 166 -3.24 1.79 -23.05
N LYS A 167 -4.07 1.36 -22.08
CA LYS A 167 -5.52 1.59 -22.10
C LYS A 167 -5.89 3.05 -21.79
N PHE A 168 -5.15 3.70 -20.90
CA PHE A 168 -5.42 5.05 -20.39
C PHE A 168 -4.18 5.95 -20.57
N PRO A 169 -3.89 6.40 -21.80
CA PRO A 169 -2.70 7.19 -22.10
C PRO A 169 -2.68 8.57 -21.40
N ASP A 170 -3.85 9.09 -21.02
CA ASP A 170 -3.98 10.38 -20.32
C ASP A 170 -3.89 10.27 -18.79
N ALA A 171 -3.89 9.05 -18.24
CA ALA A 171 -3.77 8.83 -16.80
C ALA A 171 -2.43 9.37 -16.27
N LYS A 172 -2.48 10.02 -15.11
CA LYS A 172 -1.30 10.53 -14.40
C LYS A 172 -0.85 9.49 -13.37
N PHE A 173 0.44 9.14 -13.37
CA PHE A 173 1.02 8.20 -12.43
C PHE A 173 1.68 8.96 -11.28
N LEU A 174 1.28 8.67 -10.05
CA LEU A 174 1.72 9.32 -8.82
C LEU A 174 2.44 8.31 -7.93
N ALA A 175 3.63 8.65 -7.43
CA ALA A 175 4.43 7.76 -6.59
C ALA A 175 5.39 8.54 -5.67
N GLY A 176 6.12 7.83 -4.82
CA GLY A 176 7.21 8.41 -4.04
C GLY A 176 8.43 8.77 -4.90
N ILE A 177 9.21 9.77 -4.46
CA ILE A 177 10.49 10.18 -5.09
C ILE A 177 11.37 8.95 -5.39
N GLY A 178 11.98 8.94 -6.57
CA GLY A 178 12.85 7.86 -7.06
C GLY A 178 12.11 6.79 -7.87
N SER A 179 10.78 6.81 -7.93
CA SER A 179 9.98 5.85 -8.71
C SER A 179 9.86 6.17 -10.20
N GLU A 180 10.37 7.33 -10.63
CA GLU A 180 10.29 7.83 -12.00
C GLU A 180 10.95 6.88 -12.99
N ASP A 181 12.09 6.29 -12.61
CA ASP A 181 12.87 5.41 -13.48
C ASP A 181 12.04 4.23 -13.99
N VAL A 182 11.40 3.51 -13.07
CA VAL A 182 10.56 2.34 -13.32
C VAL A 182 9.26 2.74 -14.03
N LEU A 183 8.60 3.79 -13.55
CA LEU A 183 7.32 4.20 -14.13
C LEU A 183 7.47 4.73 -15.55
N TYR A 184 8.51 5.52 -15.85
CA TYR A 184 8.76 5.99 -17.20
C TYR A 184 9.17 4.86 -18.14
N GLU A 185 9.96 3.89 -17.67
CA GLU A 185 10.30 2.70 -18.46
C GLU A 185 9.04 1.91 -18.85
N TRP A 186 8.14 1.66 -17.90
CA TRP A 186 6.99 0.80 -18.13
C TRP A 186 5.86 1.49 -18.88
N THR A 187 5.64 2.78 -18.63
CA THR A 187 4.67 3.59 -19.39
C THR A 187 5.20 3.99 -20.78
N GLY A 188 6.47 3.71 -21.08
CA GLY A 188 7.12 4.15 -22.31
C GLY A 188 7.18 5.67 -22.44
N ARG A 189 7.23 6.39 -21.31
CA ARG A 189 7.19 7.87 -21.21
C ARG A 189 5.96 8.53 -21.84
N LYS A 190 4.90 7.77 -22.12
CA LYS A 190 3.64 8.30 -22.69
C LYS A 190 2.81 9.02 -21.63
N ASN A 191 2.74 8.42 -20.45
CA ASN A 191 1.99 8.99 -19.32
C ASN A 191 2.84 10.00 -18.55
N ARG A 192 2.16 10.98 -17.94
CA ARG A 192 2.79 11.91 -17.01
C ARG A 192 3.05 11.18 -15.69
N VAL A 193 4.29 11.19 -15.24
CA VAL A 193 4.69 10.72 -13.90
C VAL A 193 4.95 11.95 -13.03
N LYS A 194 4.44 11.93 -11.80
CA LYS A 194 4.71 12.92 -10.76
C LYS A 194 5.12 12.19 -9.49
N THR A 195 6.11 12.72 -8.80
CA THR A 195 6.60 12.17 -7.55
C THR A 195 6.50 13.19 -6.44
N ALA A 196 6.44 12.70 -5.20
CA ALA A 196 6.36 13.52 -4.00
C ALA A 196 7.07 12.82 -2.85
N GLY A 197 7.69 13.60 -1.98
CA GLY A 197 8.15 13.20 -0.66
C GLY A 197 7.01 13.13 0.34
N TRP A 198 7.33 12.76 1.58
CA TRP A 198 6.34 12.66 2.65
C TRP A 198 5.78 14.03 3.03
N TYR A 199 4.48 14.05 3.26
CA TYR A 199 3.63 15.23 3.45
C TYR A 199 3.58 16.19 2.27
N GLU A 200 4.17 15.87 1.12
CA GLU A 200 4.09 16.72 -0.06
C GLU A 200 2.82 16.42 -0.87
N GLN A 201 2.11 17.48 -1.22
CA GLN A 201 0.94 17.43 -2.07
C GLN A 201 1.40 17.36 -3.54
N PHE A 202 0.91 16.39 -4.30
CA PHE A 202 1.22 16.29 -5.72
C PHE A 202 0.71 17.52 -6.48
N ALA A 203 1.55 18.05 -7.38
CA ALA A 203 1.14 19.07 -8.33
C ALA A 203 0.30 18.43 -9.47
N ILE A 204 -1.00 18.31 -9.22
CA ILE A 204 -2.01 17.84 -10.18
C ILE A 204 -2.90 19.01 -10.60
N ASP A 205 -3.17 19.11 -11.91
CA ASP A 205 -4.07 20.11 -12.49
C ASP A 205 -5.54 19.73 -12.20
N ASP A 206 -5.95 19.79 -10.93
CA ASP A 206 -7.28 19.40 -10.43
C ASP A 206 -7.67 20.26 -9.23
N GLU A 207 -8.83 20.92 -9.30
CA GLU A 207 -9.31 21.82 -8.24
C GLU A 207 -10.17 21.07 -7.20
N ASP A 208 -10.78 19.95 -7.59
CA ASP A 208 -11.75 19.23 -6.77
C ASP A 208 -11.08 18.15 -5.91
N VAL A 209 -9.97 17.58 -6.39
CA VAL A 209 -9.24 16.51 -5.70
C VAL A 209 -7.81 16.93 -5.35
N ARG A 210 -7.43 16.71 -4.09
CA ARG A 210 -6.05 16.83 -3.59
C ARG A 210 -5.51 15.47 -3.18
N ILE A 211 -4.27 15.19 -3.59
CA ILE A 211 -3.58 13.95 -3.25
C ILE A 211 -2.25 14.32 -2.59
N THR A 212 -2.00 13.79 -1.40
CA THR A 212 -0.77 14.02 -0.63
C THR A 212 -0.10 12.70 -0.33
N PHE A 213 1.21 12.60 -0.58
CA PHE A 213 1.98 11.42 -0.23
C PHE A 213 2.40 11.50 1.24
N VAL A 214 2.21 10.43 2.01
CA VAL A 214 2.36 10.46 3.48
C VAL A 214 3.22 9.31 4.00
N PRO A 215 3.88 9.48 5.16
CA PRO A 215 4.78 8.45 5.68
C PRO A 215 4.03 7.20 6.14
N VAL A 216 4.64 6.06 5.86
CA VAL A 216 4.30 4.75 6.41
C VAL A 216 5.59 4.06 6.84
N ARG A 217 5.50 3.07 7.72
CA ARG A 217 6.67 2.35 8.22
C ARG A 217 6.93 1.09 7.40
N HIS A 218 7.76 1.21 6.36
CA HIS A 218 8.06 0.11 5.45
C HIS A 218 9.46 0.26 4.84
N TRP A 219 9.67 -0.30 3.65
CA TRP A 219 10.91 -0.29 2.89
C TRP A 219 10.59 -0.57 1.41
N SER A 220 11.60 -0.47 0.53
CA SER A 220 11.44 -0.73 -0.91
C SER A 220 12.59 -1.55 -1.46
N ARG A 221 12.33 -2.39 -2.47
CA ARG A 221 13.32 -3.17 -3.21
C ARG A 221 12.67 -3.97 -4.34
N ARG A 222 13.23 -3.88 -5.55
CA ARG A 222 12.89 -4.79 -6.66
C ARG A 222 14.02 -5.72 -7.05
N TRP A 223 15.24 -5.22 -6.97
CA TRP A 223 16.46 -5.88 -7.39
C TRP A 223 17.46 -6.01 -6.24
N ILE A 224 18.63 -6.55 -6.54
CA ILE A 224 19.61 -6.86 -5.50
C ILE A 224 20.25 -5.58 -4.91
N ASN A 225 20.37 -4.52 -5.72
CA ASN A 225 21.17 -3.34 -5.44
C ASN A 225 20.34 -2.05 -5.31
N ASP A 226 19.01 -2.15 -5.15
CA ASP A 226 18.11 -1.00 -5.12
C ASP A 226 17.31 -0.85 -3.81
N THR A 227 17.72 -1.54 -2.74
CA THR A 227 17.10 -1.40 -1.41
C THR A 227 17.00 0.08 -1.02
N ASN A 228 15.77 0.51 -0.71
CA ASN A 228 15.42 1.84 -0.25
C ASN A 228 15.83 2.99 -1.19
N ARG A 229 16.04 2.72 -2.49
CA ARG A 229 16.32 3.78 -3.47
C ARG A 229 15.07 4.50 -3.96
N ARG A 230 13.90 3.88 -3.82
CA ARG A 230 12.60 4.46 -4.20
C ARG A 230 11.76 4.63 -2.96
N LEU A 231 11.16 5.80 -2.77
CA LEU A 231 10.42 6.08 -1.55
C LEU A 231 9.13 5.26 -1.48
N TRP A 232 8.84 4.73 -0.28
CA TRP A 232 7.56 4.11 0.06
C TRP A 232 6.66 5.09 0.82
N GLY A 233 5.36 4.86 0.84
CA GLY A 233 4.43 5.75 1.53
C GLY A 233 2.99 5.27 1.46
N GLY A 234 2.11 6.15 1.90
CA GLY A 234 0.67 6.06 1.73
C GLY A 234 0.13 7.33 1.07
N TYR A 235 -1.18 7.45 1.03
CA TYR A 235 -1.87 8.58 0.42
C TYR A 235 -2.96 9.13 1.32
N ILE A 236 -3.05 10.45 1.40
CA ILE A 236 -4.27 11.16 1.78
C ILE A 236 -4.90 11.72 0.50
N ILE A 237 -6.16 11.37 0.28
CA ILE A 237 -6.95 11.78 -0.89
C ILE A 237 -8.17 12.55 -0.38
N GLN A 238 -8.31 13.81 -0.80
CA GLN A 238 -9.35 14.72 -0.33
C GLN A 238 -10.11 15.34 -1.49
N GLY A 239 -11.44 15.46 -1.34
CA GLY A 239 -12.33 16.07 -2.33
C GLY A 239 -13.78 15.95 -1.86
N GLY A 240 -14.67 16.85 -2.27
CA GLY A 240 -16.11 16.77 -1.92
C GLY A 240 -16.40 16.72 -0.40
N GLY A 241 -15.50 17.28 0.43
CA GLY A 241 -15.59 17.19 1.89
C GLY A 241 -15.30 15.80 2.49
N LYS A 242 -14.74 14.87 1.71
CA LYS A 242 -14.30 13.54 2.16
C LYS A 242 -12.78 13.44 2.22
N THR A 243 -12.29 12.63 3.15
CA THR A 243 -10.87 12.27 3.28
C THR A 243 -10.70 10.75 3.31
N PHE A 244 -9.89 10.22 2.40
CA PHE A 244 -9.48 8.82 2.36
C PHE A 244 -8.00 8.72 2.70
N TYR A 245 -7.64 7.79 3.57
CA TYR A 245 -6.26 7.39 3.82
C TYR A 245 -6.02 6.00 3.24
N HIS A 246 -4.98 5.84 2.43
CA HIS A 246 -4.47 4.52 2.00
C HIS A 246 -3.06 4.35 2.57
N GLY A 247 -2.89 3.38 3.45
CA GLY A 247 -1.66 3.22 4.24
C GLY A 247 -0.58 2.35 3.62
N GLY A 248 -0.70 1.96 2.34
CA GLY A 248 0.21 1.01 1.71
C GLY A 248 0.44 -0.23 2.58
N ASP A 249 1.67 -0.73 2.56
CA ASP A 249 2.18 -1.61 3.59
C ASP A 249 2.86 -0.81 4.70
N SER A 250 2.60 -1.19 5.94
CA SER A 250 3.13 -0.47 7.08
C SER A 250 3.15 -1.33 8.34
N GLY A 251 4.23 -1.20 9.11
CA GLY A 251 4.25 -1.58 10.52
C GLY A 251 3.66 -0.47 11.38
N TYR A 252 3.27 -0.80 12.62
CA TYR A 252 2.73 0.20 13.53
C TYR A 252 3.78 1.25 13.96
N GLY A 253 3.37 2.52 14.05
CA GLY A 253 4.19 3.66 14.52
C GLY A 253 3.35 4.92 14.76
N ASN A 254 3.98 6.02 15.19
CA ASN A 254 3.26 7.25 15.58
C ASN A 254 2.66 8.00 14.39
N HIS A 255 3.17 7.74 13.17
CA HIS A 255 2.64 8.32 11.93
C HIS A 255 1.12 8.17 11.79
N TYR A 256 0.51 7.12 12.35
CA TYR A 256 -0.94 6.93 12.31
C TYR A 256 -1.72 7.99 13.10
N ALA A 257 -1.26 8.34 14.30
CA ALA A 257 -1.89 9.42 15.07
C ALA A 257 -1.68 10.76 14.35
N GLU A 258 -0.47 10.98 13.82
CA GLU A 258 -0.14 12.19 13.07
C GLU A 258 -1.03 12.38 11.83
N MET A 259 -1.52 11.30 11.17
CA MET A 259 -2.44 11.45 10.04
C MET A 259 -3.72 12.19 10.45
N GLY A 260 -4.29 11.86 11.61
CA GLY A 260 -5.48 12.55 12.13
C GLY A 260 -5.18 13.96 12.65
N GLU A 261 -3.95 14.21 13.11
CA GLU A 261 -3.53 15.54 13.58
C GLU A 261 -3.28 16.52 12.43
N VAL A 262 -2.63 16.06 11.35
CA VAL A 262 -2.25 16.89 10.20
C VAL A 262 -3.42 17.10 9.25
N PHE A 263 -4.20 16.05 8.96
CA PHE A 263 -5.25 16.10 7.95
C PHE A 263 -6.66 16.22 8.51
N GLY A 264 -6.80 16.18 9.84
CA GLY A 264 -8.08 16.26 10.52
C GLY A 264 -8.88 14.96 10.40
N GLU A 265 -10.19 15.10 10.18
CA GLU A 265 -11.10 13.95 10.15
C GLU A 265 -10.89 13.10 8.88
N ILE A 266 -10.58 11.81 9.08
CA ILE A 266 -10.44 10.82 8.02
C ILE A 266 -11.73 9.98 7.95
N ASP A 267 -12.43 9.99 6.82
CA ASP A 267 -13.66 9.21 6.66
C ASP A 267 -13.37 7.72 6.50
N TYR A 268 -12.42 7.38 5.62
CA TYR A 268 -12.09 6.00 5.28
C TYR A 268 -10.60 5.73 5.45
N PHE A 269 -10.28 4.85 6.40
CA PHE A 269 -8.92 4.45 6.74
C PHE A 269 -8.64 3.07 6.15
N ILE A 270 -7.93 3.03 5.03
CA ILE A 270 -7.66 1.84 4.25
C ILE A 270 -6.26 1.34 4.58
N ILE A 271 -6.14 0.20 5.26
CA ILE A 271 -4.84 -0.33 5.73
C ILE A 271 -4.74 -1.85 5.63
N GLY A 272 -3.51 -2.33 5.48
CA GLY A 272 -3.19 -3.76 5.47
C GLY A 272 -3.45 -4.42 6.82
N ILE A 273 -4.02 -5.64 6.79
CA ILE A 273 -4.26 -6.47 7.99
C ILE A 273 -3.60 -7.85 7.92
N GLY A 274 -3.05 -8.23 6.76
CA GLY A 274 -2.34 -9.48 6.52
C GLY A 274 -0.83 -9.28 6.43
N SER A 275 -0.14 -10.31 5.97
CA SER A 275 1.32 -10.33 5.78
C SER A 275 2.12 -10.14 7.07
N TYR A 276 1.58 -10.56 8.21
CA TYR A 276 2.14 -10.25 9.52
C TYR A 276 2.88 -11.40 10.19
N ALA A 277 2.79 -12.64 9.71
CA ALA A 277 3.43 -13.78 10.35
C ALA A 277 4.73 -14.24 9.64
N PRO A 278 5.79 -14.56 10.40
CA PRO A 278 5.86 -14.57 11.86
C PRO A 278 6.11 -13.15 12.43
N ARG A 279 5.48 -12.83 13.57
CA ARG A 279 5.53 -11.46 14.13
C ARG A 279 6.95 -10.96 14.42
N TRP A 280 7.86 -11.82 14.87
CA TRP A 280 9.23 -11.41 15.17
C TRP A 280 9.98 -10.89 13.94
N PHE A 281 9.58 -11.32 12.73
CA PHE A 281 10.18 -10.91 11.46
C PHE A 281 9.39 -9.79 10.78
N MET A 282 8.05 -9.91 10.75
CA MET A 282 7.20 -9.01 9.97
C MET A 282 6.76 -7.73 10.71
N LYS A 283 6.82 -7.71 12.05
CA LYS A 283 6.34 -6.58 12.87
C LYS A 283 6.89 -5.21 12.47
N PRO A 284 8.16 -5.07 12.04
CA PRO A 284 8.67 -3.77 11.61
C PRO A 284 7.97 -3.17 10.40
N ASN A 285 7.32 -4.00 9.57
CA ASN A 285 6.89 -3.61 8.22
C ASN A 285 5.42 -3.90 7.93
N HIS A 286 4.76 -4.77 8.72
CA HIS A 286 3.35 -5.11 8.55
C HIS A 286 2.60 -5.12 9.89
N ASN A 287 1.45 -4.45 9.89
CA ASN A 287 0.44 -4.55 10.91
C ASN A 287 -0.14 -5.97 10.96
N ASN A 288 -0.40 -6.46 12.16
CA ASN A 288 -1.41 -7.50 12.34
C ASN A 288 -2.80 -6.84 12.52
N PRO A 289 -3.89 -7.63 12.61
CA PRO A 289 -5.24 -7.09 12.78
C PRO A 289 -5.43 -6.22 14.04
N GLU A 290 -4.74 -6.52 15.13
CA GLU A 290 -4.78 -5.73 16.36
C GLU A 290 -4.04 -4.39 16.22
N ASP A 291 -2.89 -4.38 15.56
CA ASP A 291 -2.10 -3.18 15.22
C ASP A 291 -2.92 -2.30 14.26
N ALA A 292 -3.59 -2.90 13.28
CA ALA A 292 -4.47 -2.19 12.35
C ALA A 292 -5.68 -1.55 13.07
N TRP A 293 -6.32 -2.27 13.99
CA TRP A 293 -7.36 -1.70 14.83
C TRP A 293 -6.84 -0.54 15.68
N LYS A 294 -5.66 -0.69 16.28
CA LYS A 294 -5.03 0.37 17.07
C LYS A 294 -4.75 1.61 16.22
N ALA A 295 -4.13 1.43 15.05
CA ALA A 295 -3.85 2.49 14.08
C ALA A 295 -5.13 3.26 13.68
N PHE A 296 -6.23 2.54 13.42
CA PHE A 296 -7.53 3.14 13.13
C PHE A 296 -8.06 4.02 14.28
N LYS A 297 -7.90 3.59 15.53
CA LYS A 297 -8.32 4.40 16.68
C LYS A 297 -7.43 5.61 16.89
N ASP A 298 -6.12 5.45 16.73
CA ASP A 298 -5.15 6.53 16.93
C ASP A 298 -5.30 7.62 15.86
N SER A 299 -5.62 7.26 14.62
CA SER A 299 -5.92 8.22 13.54
C SER A 299 -7.27 8.92 13.68
N LYS A 300 -8.13 8.46 14.62
CA LYS A 300 -9.50 8.97 14.84
C LYS A 300 -10.39 8.92 13.60
N ALA A 301 -10.12 7.99 12.67
CA ALA A 301 -10.93 7.85 11.47
C ALA A 301 -12.35 7.34 11.75
N LYS A 302 -13.29 7.59 10.83
CA LYS A 302 -14.69 7.14 10.98
C LYS A 302 -14.87 5.66 10.67
N TYR A 303 -14.26 5.19 9.59
CA TYR A 303 -14.41 3.80 9.13
C TYR A 303 -13.06 3.17 8.78
N LEU A 304 -12.90 1.90 9.14
CA LEU A 304 -11.76 1.07 8.80
C LEU A 304 -12.11 0.18 7.60
N VAL A 305 -11.34 0.27 6.52
CA VAL A 305 -11.46 -0.59 5.33
C VAL A 305 -10.21 -1.50 5.27
N PRO A 306 -10.31 -2.77 5.66
CA PRO A 306 -9.15 -3.66 5.63
C PRO A 306 -8.76 -4.04 4.19
N MET A 307 -7.45 -4.14 3.94
CA MET A 307 -6.86 -4.65 2.69
C MET A 307 -5.64 -5.56 2.97
N HIS A 308 -4.92 -5.99 1.92
CA HIS A 308 -3.68 -6.78 2.02
C HIS A 308 -3.85 -8.15 2.71
N TYR A 309 -4.97 -8.83 2.49
CA TYR A 309 -5.20 -10.17 3.04
C TYR A 309 -5.89 -11.10 2.04
N ALA A 310 -5.79 -12.40 2.32
CA ALA A 310 -6.46 -13.49 1.60
C ALA A 310 -6.25 -13.54 0.07
N THR A 311 -5.32 -12.75 -0.50
CA THR A 311 -5.11 -12.69 -1.96
C THR A 311 -3.83 -13.42 -2.38
N PHE A 312 -2.69 -13.04 -1.81
CA PHE A 312 -1.40 -13.67 -2.08
C PHE A 312 -0.87 -14.46 -0.87
N ASN A 313 -0.14 -15.54 -1.15
CA ASN A 313 0.51 -16.39 -0.16
C ASN A 313 1.95 -15.90 0.12
N MET A 314 2.08 -14.91 1.00
CA MET A 314 3.38 -14.24 1.22
C MET A 314 4.04 -14.59 2.57
N THR A 315 3.24 -14.95 3.57
CA THR A 315 3.59 -14.99 5.00
C THR A 315 2.94 -16.18 5.70
N ASP A 316 3.24 -16.44 6.96
CA ASP A 316 2.89 -17.72 7.61
C ASP A 316 1.42 -17.88 8.03
N GLU A 317 0.64 -16.82 8.11
CA GLU A 317 -0.74 -16.91 8.61
C GLU A 317 -1.72 -17.55 7.60
N PRO A 318 -2.81 -18.17 8.08
CA PRO A 318 -3.92 -18.61 7.24
C PRO A 318 -4.61 -17.43 6.53
N PRO A 319 -5.04 -17.57 5.26
CA PRO A 319 -5.61 -16.47 4.48
C PRO A 319 -6.83 -15.79 5.11
N SER A 320 -7.73 -16.53 5.78
CA SER A 320 -8.94 -15.97 6.41
C SER A 320 -8.72 -15.44 7.82
N GLU A 321 -7.59 -15.80 8.46
CA GLU A 321 -7.30 -15.41 9.84
C GLU A 321 -7.28 -13.89 10.06
N PRO A 322 -6.63 -13.08 9.19
CA PRO A 322 -6.56 -11.63 9.37
C PRO A 322 -7.93 -10.99 9.63
N LEU A 323 -8.89 -11.25 8.74
CA LEU A 323 -10.23 -10.67 8.85
C LEU A 323 -10.99 -11.21 10.06
N ARG A 324 -10.86 -12.52 10.35
CA ARG A 324 -11.47 -13.15 11.52
C ARG A 324 -10.99 -12.50 12.82
N ARG A 325 -9.71 -12.19 12.93
CA ARG A 325 -9.12 -11.50 14.09
C ARG A 325 -9.57 -10.05 14.18
N LEU A 326 -9.58 -9.31 13.06
CA LEU A 326 -10.05 -7.93 13.05
C LEU A 326 -11.50 -7.83 13.53
N LYS A 327 -12.39 -8.67 12.99
CA LYS A 327 -13.80 -8.72 13.41
C LYS A 327 -13.95 -9.01 14.90
N ARG A 328 -13.19 -9.97 15.41
CA ARG A 328 -13.18 -10.28 16.85
C ARG A 328 -12.78 -9.09 17.71
N VAL A 329 -11.79 -8.30 17.27
CA VAL A 329 -11.35 -7.11 18.01
C VAL A 329 -12.43 -6.04 18.00
N SER A 330 -13.03 -5.75 16.84
CA SER A 330 -14.07 -4.71 16.72
C SER A 330 -15.36 -5.09 17.46
N GLU A 331 -15.78 -6.36 17.40
CA GLU A 331 -16.92 -6.89 18.14
C GLU A 331 -16.72 -6.76 19.67
N LYS A 332 -15.54 -7.13 20.17
CA LYS A 332 -15.19 -6.97 21.59
C LYS A 332 -15.22 -5.52 22.07
N LYS A 333 -15.06 -4.56 21.15
CA LYS A 333 -15.13 -3.12 21.45
C LYS A 333 -16.52 -2.52 21.23
N GLY A 334 -17.48 -3.31 20.73
CA GLY A 334 -18.82 -2.81 20.39
C GLY A 334 -18.84 -1.87 19.18
N GLU A 335 -17.84 -1.96 18.30
CA GLU A 335 -17.64 -1.06 17.16
C GLU A 335 -17.53 -1.84 15.83
N ALA A 336 -18.22 -2.99 15.73
CA ALA A 336 -18.22 -3.80 14.51
C ALA A 336 -18.75 -3.04 13.29
N ASP A 337 -19.68 -2.11 13.51
CA ASP A 337 -20.24 -1.19 12.52
C ASP A 337 -19.24 -0.17 11.97
N LYS A 338 -18.03 -0.06 12.53
CA LYS A 338 -16.95 0.79 12.04
C LYS A 338 -16.08 0.10 10.99
N VAL A 339 -16.15 -1.22 10.88
CA VAL A 339 -15.37 -1.99 9.90
C VAL A 339 -16.16 -2.15 8.61
N ARG A 340 -15.58 -1.73 7.49
CA ARG A 340 -16.11 -1.87 6.12
C ARG A 340 -15.30 -2.94 5.38
N ALA A 341 -15.45 -4.19 5.81
CA ALA A 341 -14.73 -5.33 5.25
C ALA A 341 -15.38 -5.79 3.93
N LEU A 342 -14.88 -5.24 2.82
CA LEU A 342 -15.33 -5.58 1.48
C LEU A 342 -14.90 -6.98 1.06
N GLN A 343 -15.66 -7.57 0.15
CA GLN A 343 -15.28 -8.72 -0.66
C GLN A 343 -14.63 -8.26 -1.97
N ILE A 344 -14.08 -9.19 -2.75
CA ILE A 344 -13.47 -8.84 -4.04
C ILE A 344 -14.55 -8.29 -4.97
N TYR A 345 -14.29 -7.12 -5.55
CA TYR A 345 -15.20 -6.37 -6.43
C TYR A 345 -16.49 -5.89 -5.76
N GLU A 346 -16.58 -6.00 -4.44
CA GLU A 346 -17.62 -5.33 -3.67
C GLU A 346 -17.28 -3.84 -3.57
N SER A 347 -18.29 -3.01 -3.75
CA SER A 347 -18.16 -1.55 -3.68
C SER A 347 -18.89 -1.00 -2.48
N LEU A 348 -18.33 0.08 -1.92
CA LEU A 348 -18.90 0.92 -0.89
C LEU A 348 -19.15 2.29 -1.50
N VAL A 349 -20.42 2.61 -1.78
CA VAL A 349 -20.81 3.95 -2.22
C VAL A 349 -20.76 4.89 -1.02
N THR A 350 -20.10 6.03 -1.19
CA THR A 350 -20.11 7.10 -0.17
C THR A 350 -21.34 7.97 -0.37
N SER A 351 -21.96 8.42 0.72
CA SER A 351 -22.99 9.46 0.63
C SER A 351 -22.32 10.79 0.29
N LYS A 352 -22.94 11.56 -0.61
CA LYS A 352 -22.61 12.97 -0.82
C LYS A 352 -22.73 13.75 0.49
#